data_AF-A0A7S2ARF8-F1
#
_entry.id   AF-A0A7S2ARF8-F1
#
_cell.length_a   1.000
_cell.length_b   1.000
_cell.length_c   1.000
_cell.angle_alpha   90.00
_cell.angle_beta   90.00
_cell.angle_gamma   90.00
#
_symmetry.space_group_name_H-M   'P 1'
#
loop_
_entity.id
_entity.type
_entity.pdbx_description
1 polymer ?
#
loop_
_entity_poly.entity_id
_entity_poly.type
_entity_poly.pdbx_seq_one_letter_code
_entity_poly.pdbx_strand_id
1 'polypeptide(L)'
;TVSRELEEELGHVLSDDERRALCPVCVFPSAKHKKGGWNAYEYVYLLPLNHTNFPRGERNKGEVSALKWLPVDELVKMLREEIPGAVPRQNLYVEKLVEAV
;
A
#
# COMPACT_ATOMS: atom_id res chain seq x y z
N THR A 1 -9.65 -7.04 -7.09
CA THR A 1 -8.95 -5.98 -7.86
C THR A 1 -8.71 -4.82 -6.92
N VAL A 2 -7.70 -3.96 -7.14
CA VAL A 2 -7.27 -2.98 -6.11
C VAL A 2 -8.40 -2.07 -5.62
N SER A 3 -9.33 -1.66 -6.50
CA SER A 3 -10.49 -0.84 -6.13
C SER A 3 -11.41 -1.52 -5.11
N ARG A 4 -11.58 -2.84 -5.24
CA ARG A 4 -12.42 -3.65 -4.35
C ARG A 4 -11.75 -3.81 -2.98
N GLU A 5 -10.46 -4.10 -2.93
CA GLU A 5 -9.75 -4.26 -1.65
C GLU A 5 -9.69 -2.93 -0.87
N LEU A 6 -9.50 -1.79 -1.57
CA LEU A 6 -9.52 -0.47 -0.94
C LEU A 6 -10.86 -0.16 -0.28
N GLU A 7 -11.98 -0.56 -0.91
CA GLU A 7 -13.31 -0.40 -0.34
C GLU A 7 -13.57 -1.38 0.81
N GLU A 8 -13.26 -2.67 0.64
CA GLU A 8 -13.52 -3.71 1.64
C GLU A 8 -12.65 -3.57 2.91
N GLU A 9 -11.36 -3.28 2.75
CA GLU A 9 -10.42 -3.24 3.86
C GLU A 9 -10.35 -1.85 4.52
N LEU A 10 -10.36 -0.80 3.70
CA LEU A 10 -10.09 0.58 4.13
C LEU A 10 -11.32 1.50 3.99
N GLY A 11 -12.42 1.02 3.43
CA GLY A 11 -13.64 1.82 3.22
C GLY A 11 -13.51 2.86 2.10
N HIS A 12 -12.41 2.87 1.33
CA HIS A 12 -12.13 3.90 0.33
C HIS A 12 -12.68 3.53 -1.04
N VAL A 13 -13.76 4.20 -1.44
CA VAL A 13 -14.30 4.11 -2.79
C VAL A 13 -13.55 5.10 -3.68
N LEU A 14 -12.77 4.58 -4.64
CA LEU A 14 -12.10 5.41 -5.62
C LEU A 14 -13.12 6.24 -6.43
N SER A 15 -12.87 7.52 -6.59
CA SER A 15 -13.51 8.36 -7.59
C SER A 15 -13.12 7.94 -9.01
N ASP A 16 -13.84 8.46 -10.01
CA ASP A 16 -13.54 8.14 -11.41
C ASP A 16 -12.19 8.72 -11.88
N ASP A 17 -11.78 9.87 -11.35
CA ASP A 17 -10.46 10.44 -11.61
C ASP A 17 -9.35 9.58 -11.00
N GLU A 18 -9.51 9.14 -9.75
CA GLU A 18 -8.56 8.22 -9.11
C GLU A 18 -8.50 6.89 -9.87
N ARG A 19 -9.63 6.33 -10.30
CA ARG A 19 -9.66 5.10 -11.13
C ARG A 19 -8.92 5.29 -12.46
N ARG A 20 -9.05 6.45 -13.11
CA ARG A 20 -8.33 6.76 -14.35
C ARG A 20 -6.84 6.99 -14.13
N ALA A 21 -6.47 7.58 -13.01
CA ALA A 21 -5.08 7.86 -12.64
C ALA A 21 -4.34 6.63 -12.08
N LEU A 22 -5.08 5.58 -11.73
CA LEU A 22 -4.54 4.34 -11.16
C LEU A 22 -3.72 3.57 -12.21
N CYS A 23 -2.43 3.91 -12.29
CA CYS A 23 -1.44 3.23 -13.11
C CYS A 23 -0.37 2.61 -12.20
N PRO A 24 0.04 1.34 -12.43
CA PRO A 24 1.10 0.76 -11.63
C PRO A 24 2.43 1.46 -11.94
N VAL A 25 3.12 1.92 -10.89
CA VAL A 25 4.45 2.55 -10.99
C VAL A 25 5.56 1.50 -11.15
N CYS A 26 5.34 0.28 -10.65
CA CYS A 26 6.22 -0.84 -10.89
C CYS A 26 5.49 -2.18 -10.74
N VAL A 27 6.14 -3.23 -11.25
CA VAL A 27 5.71 -4.62 -11.09
C VAL A 27 6.93 -5.44 -10.73
N PHE A 28 6.81 -6.30 -9.73
CA PHE A 28 7.90 -7.21 -9.36
C PHE A 28 7.40 -8.64 -9.13
N PRO A 29 8.24 -9.65 -9.42
CA PRO A 29 7.94 -11.02 -9.05
C PRO A 29 8.04 -11.18 -7.53
N SER A 30 7.03 -11.81 -6.96
CA SER A 30 6.89 -12.06 -5.53
C SER A 30 6.84 -13.56 -5.30
N ALA A 31 7.85 -14.10 -4.62
CA ALA A 31 7.89 -15.50 -4.25
C ALA A 31 7.13 -15.73 -2.93
N LYS A 32 6.48 -16.90 -2.82
CA LYS A 32 5.85 -17.35 -1.59
C LYS A 32 6.89 -17.40 -0.46
N HIS A 33 6.61 -16.72 0.64
CA HIS A 33 7.46 -16.74 1.82
C HIS A 33 7.20 -18.00 2.66
N LYS A 34 8.17 -18.45 3.46
CA LYS A 34 8.03 -19.64 4.33
C LYS A 34 6.87 -19.53 5.32
N LYS A 35 6.53 -18.31 5.74
CA LYS A 35 5.42 -18.03 6.67
C LYS A 35 4.05 -17.89 5.99
N GLY A 36 3.96 -18.10 4.67
CA GLY A 36 2.72 -17.95 3.91
C GLY A 36 2.88 -17.08 2.65
N GLY A 37 1.78 -16.90 1.92
CA GLY A 37 1.71 -16.12 0.69
C GLY A 37 1.61 -16.99 -0.58
N TRP A 38 1.77 -16.33 -1.72
CA TRP A 38 1.55 -16.89 -3.06
C TRP A 38 2.67 -16.44 -3.99
N ASN A 39 2.95 -17.25 -5.02
CA ASN A 39 3.78 -16.79 -6.12
C ASN A 39 2.92 -15.89 -7.00
N ALA A 40 3.31 -14.62 -7.13
CA ALA A 40 2.53 -13.64 -7.87
C ALA A 40 3.44 -12.57 -8.50
N TYR A 41 2.90 -11.82 -9.45
CA TYR A 41 3.43 -10.50 -9.79
C TYR A 41 2.68 -9.47 -8.95
N GLU A 42 3.41 -8.66 -8.20
CA GLU A 42 2.84 -7.57 -7.41
C GLU A 42 2.94 -6.27 -8.18
N TYR A 43 1.79 -5.60 -8.31
CA TYR A 43 1.65 -4.32 -8.98
C TYR A 43 1.58 -3.25 -7.89
N VAL A 44 2.49 -2.28 -7.94
CA VAL A 44 2.52 -1.16 -6.98
C VAL A 44 1.87 0.04 -7.61
N TYR A 45 0.97 0.68 -6.87
CA TYR A 45 0.25 1.87 -7.29
C TYR A 45 0.57 3.00 -6.31
N LEU A 46 0.65 4.23 -6.82
CA LEU A 46 0.65 5.43 -5.99
C LEU A 46 -0.69 6.13 -6.16
N LEU A 47 -1.40 6.29 -5.05
CA LEU A 47 -2.69 6.98 -5.03
C LEU A 47 -2.50 8.32 -4.32
N PRO A 48 -2.51 9.46 -5.05
CA PRO A 48 -2.49 10.77 -4.43
C PRO A 48 -3.82 11.00 -3.70
N LEU A 49 -3.76 11.11 -2.38
CA LEU A 49 -4.93 11.32 -1.55
C LEU A 49 -4.97 12.75 -1.04
N ASN A 50 -6.03 13.47 -1.42
CA ASN A 50 -6.36 14.71 -0.74
C ASN A 50 -6.99 14.37 0.61
N HIS A 51 -6.45 14.98 1.68
CA HIS A 51 -6.73 14.67 3.09
C HIS A 51 -8.21 14.79 3.49
N THR A 52 -9.05 15.36 2.63
CA THR A 52 -10.49 15.51 2.80
C THR A 52 -11.29 14.27 2.40
N ASN A 53 -10.71 13.34 1.62
CA ASN A 53 -11.47 12.30 0.93
C ASN A 53 -11.16 10.87 1.36
N PHE A 54 -10.13 10.63 2.19
CA PHE A 54 -9.92 9.28 2.71
C PHE A 54 -10.83 9.05 3.92
N PRO A 55 -11.77 8.09 3.86
CA PRO A 55 -12.69 7.87 4.94
C PRO A 55 -11.93 7.52 6.22
N ARG A 56 -12.18 8.28 7.28
CA ARG A 56 -11.84 7.87 8.66
C ARG A 56 -12.78 6.77 9.18
N GLY A 57 -13.74 6.35 8.35
CA GLY A 57 -14.84 5.43 8.63
C GLY A 57 -14.47 3.95 8.58
N GLU A 58 -15.46 3.10 8.85
CA GLU A 58 -15.33 1.71 9.33
C GLU A 58 -14.39 0.82 8.50
N ARG A 59 -13.20 0.60 9.06
CA ARG A 59 -12.25 -0.42 8.58
C ARG A 59 -12.77 -1.81 8.91
N ASN A 60 -12.48 -2.78 8.04
CA ASN A 60 -12.60 -4.18 8.41
C ASN A 60 -11.52 -4.52 9.45
N LYS A 61 -11.89 -4.49 10.73
CA LYS A 61 -11.00 -4.80 11.86
C LYS A 61 -10.44 -6.23 11.82
N GLY A 62 -11.04 -7.13 11.02
CA GLY A 62 -10.54 -8.48 10.79
C GLY A 62 -9.28 -8.53 9.93
N GLU A 63 -9.03 -7.49 9.13
CA GLU A 63 -7.90 -7.42 8.18
C GLU A 63 -6.94 -6.29 8.52
N VAL A 64 -7.46 -5.12 8.91
CA VAL A 64 -6.65 -3.94 9.25
C VAL A 64 -6.76 -3.62 10.74
N SER A 65 -5.68 -3.87 11.48
CA SER A 65 -5.61 -3.62 12.92
C SER A 65 -5.37 -2.15 13.28
N ALA A 66 -4.61 -1.43 12.45
CA ALA A 66 -4.27 -0.02 12.67
C ALA A 66 -3.91 0.69 11.35
N LEU A 67 -4.01 2.02 11.33
CA LEU A 67 -3.59 2.88 10.23
C LEU A 67 -2.84 4.08 10.82
N LYS A 68 -1.70 4.44 10.22
CA LYS A 68 -0.91 5.61 10.61
C LYS A 68 -0.48 6.37 9.35
N TRP A 69 -0.75 7.66 9.35
CA TRP A 69 -0.20 8.58 8.33
C TRP A 69 1.19 9.02 8.77
N LEU A 70 2.15 8.98 7.84
CA LEU A 70 3.54 9.33 8.08
C LEU A 70 4.03 10.29 6.99
N PRO A 71 4.88 11.26 7.33
CA PRO A 71 5.74 11.92 6.35
C PRO A 71 6.55 10.88 5.54
N VAL A 72 6.79 11.18 4.26
CA VAL A 72 7.46 10.24 3.35
C VAL A 72 8.88 9.90 3.83
N ASP A 73 9.62 10.88 4.32
CA ASP A 73 10.96 10.72 4.88
C ASP A 73 10.96 9.82 6.13
N GLU A 74 9.98 9.98 7.01
CA GLU A 74 9.78 9.09 8.16
C GLU A 74 9.42 7.66 7.71
N LEU A 75 8.53 7.51 6.72
CA LEU A 75 8.16 6.20 6.18
C LEU A 75 9.37 5.50 5.56
N VAL A 76 10.15 6.20 4.72
CA VAL A 76 11.37 5.66 4.09
C VAL A 76 12.38 5.24 5.14
N LYS A 77 12.59 6.05 6.18
CA LYS A 77 13.46 5.70 7.31
C LYS A 77 12.96 4.43 8.00
N MET A 78 11.68 4.39 8.38
CA MET A 78 11.08 3.25 9.06
C MET A 78 11.21 1.95 8.25
N LEU A 79 10.90 1.97 6.96
CA LEU A 79 10.96 0.78 6.11
C LEU A 79 12.39 0.26 5.93
N ARG A 80 13.41 1.14 5.96
CA ARG A 80 14.83 0.76 5.91
C ARG A 80 15.36 0.14 7.19
N GLU A 81 14.78 0.48 8.34
CA GLU A 81 15.24 0.02 9.67
C GLU A 81 14.72 -1.39 10.06
N GLU A 82 14.21 -2.17 9.10
CA GLU A 82 13.64 -3.52 9.31
C GLU A 82 12.65 -3.59 10.49
N ILE A 83 11.46 -3.01 10.31
CA ILE A 83 10.41 -3.02 11.34
C ILE A 83 10.00 -4.46 11.69
N PRO A 84 10.03 -4.87 12.98
CA PRO A 84 9.53 -6.16 13.39
C PRO A 84 8.07 -6.37 12.96
N GLY A 85 7.82 -7.43 12.19
CA GLY A 85 6.48 -7.76 11.69
C GLY A 85 6.11 -7.07 10.38
N ALA A 86 6.99 -6.26 9.77
CA ALA A 86 6.75 -5.76 8.44
C ALA A 86 6.70 -6.89 7.39
N VAL A 87 6.00 -6.59 6.30
CA VAL A 87 5.92 -7.50 5.16
C VAL A 87 7.34 -7.66 4.58
N PRO A 88 7.81 -8.90 4.29
CA PRO A 88 9.18 -9.17 3.85
C PRO A 88 9.67 -8.40 2.61
N ARG A 89 8.74 -7.77 1.88
CA ARG A 89 8.98 -7.06 0.63
C ARG A 89 9.10 -5.54 0.79
N GLN A 90 9.12 -5.04 2.03
CA GLN A 90 9.14 -3.61 2.32
C GLN A 90 10.26 -2.82 1.62
N ASN A 91 11.46 -3.39 1.51
CA ASN A 91 12.61 -2.73 0.91
C ASN A 91 12.43 -2.44 -0.59
N LEU A 92 11.71 -3.32 -1.30
CA LEU A 92 11.40 -3.13 -2.73
C LEU A 92 10.46 -1.94 -2.96
N TYR A 93 9.56 -1.69 -2.01
CA TYR A 93 8.66 -0.54 -2.10
C TYR A 93 9.39 0.78 -1.86
N VAL A 94 10.41 0.80 -0.98
CA VAL A 94 11.17 2.02 -0.64
C VAL A 94 11.89 2.59 -1.85
N GLU A 95 12.59 1.76 -2.62
CA GLU A 95 13.32 2.22 -3.81
C GLU A 95 12.39 2.92 -4.80
N LYS A 96 11.18 2.37 -4.97
CA LYS A 96 10.19 2.91 -5.91
C LYS A 96 9.41 4.09 -5.38
N LEU A 97 9.18 4.17 -4.08
CA LEU A 97 8.67 5.38 -3.45
C LEU A 97 9.64 6.54 -3.68
N VAL A 98 10.94 6.35 -3.42
CA VAL A 98 11.95 7.41 -3.56
C VAL A 98 12.12 7.90 -5.01
N GLU A 99 11.96 7.04 -6.01
CA GLU A 99 11.99 7.46 -7.42
C GLU A 99 10.81 8.36 -7.84
N ALA A 100 9.69 8.31 -7.11
CA ALA A 100 8.43 8.93 -7.50
C ALA A 100 8.13 10.27 -6.80
N VAL A 101 8.93 10.67 -5.81
CA VAL A 101 8.80 11.92 -5.02
C VAL A 101 9.97 12.84 -5.27
#